data_AF-A0A920VQV3-F1
#
_entry.id   AF-A0A920VQV3-F1
#
_cell.length_a   1.000
_cell.length_b   1.000
_cell.length_c   1.000
_cell.angle_alpha   90.00
_cell.angle_beta   90.00
_cell.angle_gamma   90.00
#
_symmetry.space_group_name_H-M   'P 1'
#
loop_
_entity.id
_entity.type
_entity.pdbx_description
1 polymer ?
#
loop_
_entity_poly.entity_id
_entity_poly.type
_entity_poly.pdbx_seq_one_letter_code
_entity_poly.pdbx_strand_id
1 'polypeptide(L)'
;MSLHISQSADDRSYEQISCHGNAHAGSNARSTWEPAKWINHTEIGTLTPGASADISVLEFQDRPSGLSDSGPTGYRIMQADGRLINQLTIKDGVVKFDYDGLSKDDWSATPKRI
;
A
#
# COMPACT_ATOMS: atom_id res chain seq x y z
N MET A 1 25.60 0.78 1.08
CA MET A 1 24.60 1.18 0.06
C MET A 1 23.46 1.85 0.83
N SER A 2 23.46 3.18 0.89
CA SER A 2 22.49 3.95 1.69
C SER A 2 21.35 4.35 0.77
N LEU A 3 20.13 3.88 1.04
CA LEU A 3 18.94 4.40 0.39
C LEU A 3 18.60 5.73 1.07
N HIS A 4 18.80 6.82 0.33
CA HIS A 4 18.27 8.13 0.68
C HIS A 4 16.76 8.14 0.40
N ILE A 5 15.97 8.49 1.41
CA ILE A 5 14.55 8.80 1.22
C ILE A 5 14.49 10.29 0.90
N SER A 6 14.29 10.64 -0.37
CA SER A 6 14.01 12.02 -0.76
C SER A 6 12.60 12.39 -0.32
N GLN A 7 12.47 13.44 0.47
CA GLN A 7 11.18 14.11 0.65
C GLN A 7 10.81 14.77 -0.68
N SER A 8 9.89 14.17 -1.44
CA SER A 8 9.25 14.84 -2.57
C SER A 8 8.15 15.76 -2.03
N ALA A 9 8.28 17.05 -2.33
CA ALA A 9 7.38 18.12 -1.93
C ALA A 9 6.12 18.19 -2.83
N ASP A 10 5.48 17.05 -3.10
CA ASP A 10 4.29 16.99 -3.94
C ASP A 10 3.17 16.21 -3.24
N ASP A 11 2.03 16.88 -3.04
CA ASP A 11 0.90 16.49 -2.17
C ASP A 11 0.07 15.31 -2.70
N ARG A 12 0.62 14.53 -3.66
CA ARG A 12 -0.15 13.57 -4.49
C ARG A 12 0.43 12.16 -4.64
N SER A 13 1.49 11.82 -3.91
CA SER A 13 2.01 10.45 -3.86
C SER A 13 2.26 10.05 -2.42
N TYR A 14 1.33 9.30 -1.83
CA TYR A 14 1.53 8.66 -0.53
C TYR A 14 2.50 7.48 -0.69
N GLU A 15 3.78 7.78 -0.92
CA GLU A 15 4.83 6.80 -0.79
C GLU A 15 5.06 6.54 0.71
N GLN A 16 4.95 5.26 1.08
CA GLN A 16 5.03 4.73 2.43
C GLN A 16 3.80 5.01 3.30
N ILE A 17 3.24 3.94 3.85
CA ILE A 17 2.38 4.02 5.03
C ILE A 17 3.28 4.45 6.20
N SER A 18 3.61 5.74 6.25
CA SER A 18 4.35 6.39 7.33
C SER A 18 3.35 6.88 8.37
N CYS A 19 3.44 6.31 9.57
CA CYS A 19 2.63 6.69 10.71
C CYS A 19 3.22 7.89 11.44
N HIS A 20 3.23 9.08 10.82
CA HIS A 20 3.36 10.35 11.56
C HIS A 20 2.56 11.47 10.89
N GLY A 21 1.45 11.86 11.54
CA GLY A 21 0.85 13.19 11.45
C GLY A 21 0.18 13.57 10.13
N ASN A 22 -1.06 13.11 9.93
CA ASN A 22 -2.19 13.82 9.26
C ASN A 22 -3.43 12.93 9.40
N ALA A 23 -4.64 13.48 9.23
CA ALA A 23 -5.94 12.91 9.61
C ALA A 23 -6.25 11.45 9.15
N HIS A 24 -5.46 10.89 8.24
CA HIS A 24 -5.52 9.50 7.78
C HIS A 24 -4.80 8.48 8.70
N ALA A 25 -3.99 8.93 9.67
CA ALA A 25 -3.18 8.07 10.54
C ALA A 25 -4.00 7.06 11.37
N GLY A 26 -5.26 7.38 11.69
CA GLY A 26 -6.15 6.49 12.44
C GLY A 26 -6.61 5.24 11.67
N SER A 27 -6.55 5.23 10.34
CA SER A 27 -6.89 4.04 9.54
C SER A 27 -5.76 3.01 9.56
N ASN A 28 -4.52 3.47 9.44
CA ASN A 28 -3.36 2.58 9.27
C ASN A 28 -3.14 1.68 10.48
N ALA A 29 -3.15 2.25 11.69
CA ALA A 29 -3.04 1.44 12.91
C ALA A 29 -4.15 0.38 13.01
N ARG A 30 -5.39 0.73 12.63
CA ARG A 30 -6.54 -0.19 12.66
C ARG A 30 -6.49 -1.29 11.59
N SER A 31 -5.65 -1.15 10.57
CA SER A 31 -5.50 -2.12 9.49
C SER A 31 -4.14 -2.85 9.50
N THR A 32 -3.21 -2.47 10.38
CA THR A 32 -1.90 -3.14 10.51
C THR A 32 -1.60 -3.55 11.96
N TRP A 33 -1.23 -2.60 12.81
CA TRP A 33 -0.71 -2.84 14.16
C TRP A 33 -1.77 -3.31 15.16
N GLU A 34 -2.97 -2.73 15.14
CA GLU A 34 -4.06 -3.16 16.03
C GLU A 34 -4.48 -4.61 15.76
N PRO A 35 -4.74 -5.03 14.50
CA PRO A 35 -4.96 -6.44 14.18
C PRO A 35 -3.81 -7.35 14.59
N ALA A 36 -2.55 -6.94 14.35
CA ALA A 36 -1.36 -7.69 14.73
C ALA A 36 -1.33 -7.97 16.24
N LYS A 37 -1.66 -6.97 17.07
CA LYS A 37 -1.83 -7.15 18.51
C LYS A 37 -2.98 -8.10 18.85
N TRP A 38 -4.13 -7.98 18.20
CA TRP A 38 -5.30 -8.82 18.49
C TRP A 38 -5.06 -10.31 18.22
N ILE A 39 -4.21 -10.62 17.25
CA ILE A 39 -3.81 -12.01 16.94
C ILE A 39 -2.50 -12.43 17.64
N ASN A 40 -1.95 -11.60 18.53
CA ASN A 40 -0.69 -11.83 19.24
C ASN A 40 0.56 -12.01 18.33
N HIS A 41 0.59 -11.35 17.18
CA HIS A 41 1.72 -11.35 16.24
C HIS A 41 2.36 -9.96 16.16
N THR A 42 2.97 -9.50 17.25
CA THR A 42 3.57 -8.16 17.33
C THR A 42 4.86 -7.98 16.53
N GLU A 43 5.39 -9.06 15.96
CA GLU A 43 6.53 -9.06 15.05
C GLU A 43 6.19 -8.53 13.65
N ILE A 44 4.90 -8.39 13.31
CA ILE A 44 4.41 -7.83 12.04
C ILE A 44 3.61 -6.53 12.24
N GLY A 45 3.31 -5.85 11.13
CA GLY A 45 2.41 -4.69 11.12
C GLY A 45 3.08 -3.36 11.51
N THR A 46 4.41 -3.33 11.57
CA THR A 46 5.20 -2.12 11.86
C THR A 46 6.37 -1.96 10.89
N LEU A 47 6.82 -0.71 10.71
CA LEU A 47 8.02 -0.38 9.92
C LEU A 47 9.16 0.03 10.86
N THR A 48 9.62 -0.91 11.69
CA THR A 48 10.76 -0.71 12.60
C THR A 48 12.02 -1.41 12.07
N PRO A 49 13.23 -0.87 12.32
CA PRO A 49 14.46 -1.54 11.96
C PRO A 49 14.52 -2.97 12.50
N GLY A 50 14.85 -3.94 11.63
CA GLY A 50 14.91 -5.37 11.98
C GLY A 50 13.58 -6.13 11.86
N ALA A 51 12.45 -5.45 11.65
CA ALA A 51 11.20 -6.11 11.28
C ALA A 51 11.24 -6.61 9.82
N SER A 52 10.38 -7.58 9.49
CA SER A 52 10.28 -8.06 8.11
C SER A 52 9.83 -6.95 7.15
N ALA A 53 10.36 -6.97 5.93
CA ALA A 53 10.02 -6.02 4.89
C ALA A 53 8.68 -6.38 4.23
N ASP A 54 7.61 -6.21 4.99
CA ASP A 54 6.22 -6.39 4.58
C ASP A 54 5.57 -5.03 4.31
N ILE A 55 5.37 -4.70 3.04
CA ILE A 55 4.96 -3.35 2.61
C ILE A 55 3.86 -3.46 1.55
N SER A 56 2.79 -2.68 1.72
CA SER A 56 1.82 -2.39 0.67
C SER A 56 1.90 -0.92 0.30
N VAL A 57 2.04 -0.63 -0.99
CA VAL A 57 2.02 0.73 -1.56
C VAL A 57 0.61 0.97 -2.07
N LEU A 58 -0.05 2.01 -1.56
CA LEU A 58 -1.41 2.35 -1.92
C LEU A 58 -1.45 3.71 -2.61
N GLU A 59 -2.16 3.78 -3.73
CA GLU A 59 -2.46 5.04 -4.42
C GLU A 59 -3.92 5.41 -4.18
N PHE A 60 -4.19 6.68 -3.88
CA PHE A 60 -5.56 7.19 -3.93
C PHE A 60 -5.89 7.62 -5.35
N GLN A 61 -6.75 6.85 -6.00
CA GLN A 61 -7.26 7.18 -7.32
C GLN A 61 -8.41 8.18 -7.19
N ASP A 62 -8.13 9.43 -7.51
CA ASP A 62 -9.09 10.56 -7.47
C ASP A 62 -10.01 10.55 -8.69
N ARG A 63 -11.04 9.70 -8.62
CA ARG A 63 -12.13 9.63 -9.61
C ARG A 63 -13.39 9.05 -8.96
N PRO A 64 -14.59 9.45 -9.43
CA PRO A 64 -15.85 8.88 -8.94
C PRO A 64 -15.82 7.35 -8.94
N SER A 65 -16.09 6.77 -7.77
CA SER A 65 -15.99 5.34 -7.54
C SER A 65 -17.14 4.83 -6.68
N GLY A 66 -17.55 3.59 -6.95
CA GLY A 66 -18.53 2.88 -6.15
C GLY A 66 -17.84 1.93 -5.17
N LEU A 67 -18.06 2.12 -3.88
CA LEU A 67 -17.66 1.19 -2.82
C LEU A 67 -18.81 0.25 -2.51
N SER A 68 -18.71 -1.00 -3.00
CA SER A 68 -19.75 -2.01 -2.81
C SER A 68 -19.68 -2.60 -1.41
N ASP A 69 -20.84 -2.72 -0.77
CA ASP A 69 -21.04 -3.45 0.48
C ASP A 69 -22.19 -4.44 0.35
N SER A 70 -22.04 -5.60 0.99
CA SER A 70 -23.02 -6.69 0.98
C SER A 70 -23.51 -6.92 2.40
N GLY A 71 -24.80 -6.67 2.64
CA GLY A 71 -25.40 -6.84 3.95
C GLY A 71 -26.67 -7.68 3.94
N PRO A 72 -27.26 -7.95 5.12
CA PRO A 72 -28.52 -8.70 5.25
C PRO A 72 -29.68 -8.13 4.42
N THR A 73 -29.60 -6.84 4.08
CA THR A 73 -30.64 -6.10 3.35
C THR A 73 -30.28 -5.86 1.87
N GLY A 74 -29.30 -6.58 1.32
CA GLY A 74 -28.92 -6.56 -0.11
C GLY A 74 -27.57 -5.91 -0.41
N TYR A 75 -27.26 -5.83 -1.71
CA TYR A 75 -26.05 -5.22 -2.26
C TYR A 75 -26.25 -3.72 -2.47
N ARG A 76 -25.35 -2.90 -1.92
CA ARG A 76 -25.39 -1.44 -2.07
C ARG A 76 -24.04 -0.91 -2.51
N ILE A 77 -24.07 0.24 -3.16
CA ILE A 77 -22.89 1.00 -3.53
C ILE A 77 -22.94 2.34 -2.81
N MET A 78 -21.88 2.65 -2.06
CA MET A 78 -21.62 4.00 -1.56
C MET A 78 -20.81 4.75 -2.62
N GLN A 79 -21.29 5.91 -3.04
CA GLN A 79 -20.54 6.78 -3.95
C GLN A 79 -19.40 7.46 -3.18
N ALA A 80 -18.21 7.49 -3.78
CA ALA A 80 -17.03 8.13 -3.25
C ALA A 80 -16.30 8.88 -4.35
N ASP A 81 -15.59 9.95 -3.98
CA ASP A 81 -14.81 10.76 -4.91
C ASP A 81 -13.52 10.07 -5.38
N GLY A 82 -13.12 8.98 -4.71
CA GLY A 82 -11.97 8.18 -5.08
C GLY A 82 -11.86 6.87 -4.30
N ARG A 83 -10.85 6.06 -4.64
CA ARG A 83 -10.56 4.79 -3.94
C ARG A 83 -9.08 4.54 -3.80
N LEU A 84 -8.70 3.84 -2.73
CA LEU A 84 -7.34 3.31 -2.59
C LEU A 84 -7.15 2.07 -3.47
N ILE A 85 -6.12 2.09 -4.31
CA ILE A 85 -5.67 0.99 -5.15
C ILE A 85 -4.33 0.50 -4.60
N ASN A 86 -4.19 -0.80 -4.44
CA ASN A 86 -2.90 -1.39 -4.14
C ASN A 86 -2.05 -1.38 -5.40
N GLN A 87 -0.87 -0.76 -5.35
CA GLN A 87 0.07 -0.65 -6.46
C GLN A 87 1.18 -1.70 -6.37
N LEU A 88 1.64 -2.02 -5.16
CA LEU A 88 2.74 -2.95 -4.95
C LEU A 88 2.59 -3.62 -3.59
N THR A 89 2.84 -4.94 -3.53
CA THR A 89 2.99 -5.67 -2.28
C THR A 89 4.34 -6.38 -2.24
N ILE A 90 5.09 -6.10 -1.19
CA ILE A 90 6.35 -6.75 -0.84
C ILE A 90 6.10 -7.56 0.41
N LYS A 91 6.48 -8.83 0.39
CA LYS A 91 6.42 -9.76 1.54
C LYS A 91 7.81 -10.33 1.76
N ASP A 92 8.35 -10.17 2.95
CA ASP A 92 9.70 -10.58 3.32
C ASP A 92 10.77 -10.08 2.31
N GLY A 93 10.60 -8.84 1.83
CA GLY A 93 11.51 -8.23 0.84
C GLY A 93 11.31 -8.70 -0.60
N VAL A 94 10.34 -9.58 -0.87
CA VAL A 94 10.04 -10.11 -2.20
C VAL A 94 8.73 -9.52 -2.72
N VAL A 95 8.76 -8.98 -3.94
CA VAL A 95 7.55 -8.51 -4.64
C VAL A 95 6.60 -9.68 -4.89
N LYS A 96 5.39 -9.60 -4.33
CA LYS A 96 4.30 -10.59 -4.50
C LYS A 96 3.20 -10.09 -5.40
N PHE A 97 3.03 -8.78 -5.49
CA PHE A 97 2.04 -8.13 -6.33
C PHE A 97 2.63 -6.82 -6.84
N ASP A 98 2.40 -6.51 -8.11
CA ASP A 98 2.89 -5.32 -8.78
C ASP A 98 1.87 -4.96 -9.88
N TYR A 99 1.08 -3.91 -9.64
CA TYR A 99 -0.06 -3.55 -10.47
C TYR A 99 0.41 -3.01 -11.83
N ASP A 100 1.35 -2.06 -11.82
CA ASP A 100 1.86 -1.37 -13.01
C ASP A 100 3.28 -1.80 -13.41
N GLY A 101 3.86 -2.82 -12.76
CA GLY A 101 5.18 -3.33 -13.12
C GLY A 101 6.35 -2.46 -12.63
N LEU A 102 6.16 -1.73 -11.51
CA LEU A 102 7.15 -0.82 -10.91
C LEU A 102 8.49 -1.51 -10.59
N SER A 103 8.46 -2.82 -10.37
CA SER A 103 9.65 -3.64 -10.08
C SER A 103 10.33 -4.23 -11.31
N LYS A 104 9.79 -4.01 -12.51
CA LYS A 104 10.24 -4.66 -13.75
C LYS A 104 11.18 -3.77 -14.55
N ASP A 105 12.07 -4.40 -15.30
CA ASP A 105 12.89 -3.71 -16.27
C ASP A 105 12.04 -3.16 -17.42
N ASP A 106 12.52 -2.08 -18.04
CA ASP A 106 11.88 -1.47 -19.20
C ASP A 106 11.83 -2.46 -20.39
N TRP A 107 10.70 -2.46 -21.11
CA TRP A 107 10.50 -3.35 -22.26
C TRP A 107 11.57 -3.17 -23.34
N SER A 108 12.08 -1.95 -23.54
CA SER A 108 13.13 -1.66 -24.53
C SER A 108 14.46 -2.34 -24.25
N ALA A 109 14.69 -2.81 -23.01
CA ALA A 109 15.87 -3.57 -22.62
C ALA A 109 15.78 -5.07 -22.96
N THR A 110 14.74 -5.51 -23.66
CA THR A 110 14.54 -6.92 -24.03
C THR A 110 15.76 -7.47 -24.78
N PRO A 111 16.43 -8.53 -24.27
CA PRO A 111 17.57 -9.14 -24.95
C PRO A 111 17.15 -9.70 -26.31
N LYS A 112 18.00 -9.51 -27.33
CA LYS A 112 17.78 -10.15 -28.64
C LYS A 112 17.82 -11.66 -28.46
N ARG A 113 16.88 -12.36 -29.09
CA ARG A 113 16.84 -13.82 -29.12
C ARG A 113 18.15 -14.33 -29.73
N ILE A 114 18.86 -15.19 -28.99
CA ILE A 114 20.07 -15.90 -29.43
C ILE A 114 19.66 -16.98 -30.42
#